data_AF-A0A9P8F9A3-F1
#
_entry.id   AF-A0A9P8F9A3-F1
#
_cell.length_a   1.000
_cell.length_b   1.000
_cell.length_c   1.000
_cell.angle_alpha   90.00
_cell.angle_beta   90.00
_cell.angle_gamma   90.00
#
_symmetry.space_group_name_H-M   'P 1'
#
loop_
_entity.id
_entity.type
_entity.pdbx_description
1 polymer ?
#
loop_
_entity_poly.entity_id
_entity_poly.type
_entity_poly.pdbx_seq_one_letter_code
_entity_poly.pdbx_strand_id
1 'polypeptide(L)'
;PWTFWSYGVAAFALSAFSLLVVPKQLAKEAQFAGVTNVPGFDWTGCALGVIGLVLVNIAFNNGPLYGWSTPHVYFVLIIGLLVLVAFLWVERRAESPLLPVSAFNGTVTYTMALIGIGWGSFGIWIYYSWRFLEEFRHLTPLNVSAQFTPALICGLIAAGATGFMLTHTPVSFTMLIAMLAFCTGQAISAFMPVHQSYWPQMFVSILIMPFGMDMSFPAATVILSNHMPREHQGLAASLVNTMVNYSISLALGIAGTVEVSVMTHDGTLADTIWGVRCAFYTGLALAGCGVLLGMSYFIKSMIKEGWKVAQH
;
A
#
# COMPACT_ATOMS: atom_id res chain seq x y z
N PRO A 1 11.48 18.61 -3.70
CA PRO A 1 10.77 19.55 -2.78
C PRO A 1 9.44 20.07 -3.35
N TRP A 2 9.40 20.61 -4.58
CA TRP A 2 8.19 21.18 -5.19
C TRP A 2 7.05 20.17 -5.41
N THR A 3 7.38 18.92 -5.75
CA THR A 3 6.41 17.84 -5.94
C THR A 3 5.54 17.62 -4.70
N PHE A 4 6.13 17.67 -3.50
CA PHE A 4 5.38 17.52 -2.25
C PHE A 4 4.39 18.67 -2.04
N TRP A 5 4.84 19.90 -2.24
CA TRP A 5 3.98 21.09 -2.15
C TRP A 5 2.88 21.08 -3.21
N SER A 6 3.19 20.67 -4.44
CA SER A 6 2.19 20.59 -5.51
C SER A 6 1.14 19.51 -5.23
N TYR A 7 1.52 18.34 -4.70
CA TYR A 7 0.56 17.33 -4.29
C TYR A 7 -0.32 17.82 -3.12
N GLY A 8 0.26 18.49 -2.14
CA GLY A 8 -0.48 19.08 -1.02
C GLY A 8 -1.49 20.14 -1.47
N VAL A 9 -1.08 21.06 -2.35
CA VAL A 9 -1.96 22.08 -2.93
C VAL A 9 -3.07 21.45 -3.77
N ALA A 10 -2.74 20.46 -4.61
CA ALA A 10 -3.72 19.74 -5.42
C ALA A 10 -4.74 19.00 -4.54
N ALA A 11 -4.30 18.33 -3.47
CA ALA A 11 -5.18 17.64 -2.54
C ALA A 11 -6.11 18.62 -1.80
N PHE A 12 -5.59 19.77 -1.36
CA PHE A 12 -6.40 20.81 -0.73
C PHE A 12 -7.44 21.40 -1.70
N ALA A 13 -7.03 21.68 -2.94
CA ALA A 13 -7.93 22.17 -3.98
C ALA A 13 -9.03 21.15 -4.33
N LEU A 14 -8.69 19.87 -4.44
CA LEU A 14 -9.65 18.79 -4.68
C LEU A 14 -10.62 18.62 -3.50
N SER A 15 -10.13 18.75 -2.27
CA SER A 15 -10.98 18.71 -1.07
C SER A 15 -11.96 19.89 -1.05
N ALA A 16 -11.49 21.11 -1.33
CA ALA A 16 -12.37 22.27 -1.45
C ALA A 16 -13.39 22.11 -2.59
N PHE A 17 -12.97 21.55 -3.72
CA PHE A 17 -13.84 21.27 -4.86
C PHE A 17 -14.90 20.21 -4.54
N SER A 18 -14.56 19.18 -3.75
CA SER A 18 -15.53 18.17 -3.32
C SER A 18 -16.69 18.75 -2.51
N LEU A 19 -16.47 19.84 -1.75
CA LEU A 19 -17.55 20.52 -1.02
C LEU A 19 -18.59 21.17 -1.94
N LEU A 20 -18.19 21.47 -3.18
CA LEU A 20 -19.07 22.03 -4.21
C LEU A 20 -19.78 20.94 -5.02
N VAL A 21 -19.08 19.84 -5.30
CA VAL A 21 -19.57 18.78 -6.20
C VAL A 21 -20.44 17.76 -5.48
N VAL A 22 -20.15 17.43 -4.21
CA VAL A 22 -20.90 16.39 -3.48
C VAL A 22 -22.36 16.87 -3.26
N PRO A 23 -23.35 16.22 -3.90
CA PRO A 23 -24.73 16.65 -3.81
C PRO A 23 -25.23 16.52 -2.37
N LYS A 24 -25.66 17.64 -1.78
CA LYS A 24 -26.29 17.66 -0.44
C LYS A 24 -27.54 16.79 -0.35
N GLN A 25 -28.11 16.39 -1.50
CA GLN A 25 -29.26 15.50 -1.62
C GLN A 25 -28.97 14.05 -1.20
N LEU A 26 -27.74 13.53 -1.40
CA LEU A 26 -27.37 12.18 -0.94
C LEU A 26 -27.38 12.07 0.59
N ALA A 27 -26.99 13.14 1.30
CA ALA A 27 -27.10 13.21 2.75
C ALA A 27 -28.57 13.25 3.22
N LYS A 28 -29.47 13.79 2.39
CA LYS A 28 -30.93 13.84 2.65
C LYS A 28 -31.62 12.53 2.33
N GLU A 29 -31.23 11.80 1.28
CA GLU A 29 -31.80 10.49 0.95
C GLU A 29 -31.48 9.44 2.03
N ALA A 30 -30.30 9.52 2.66
CA ALA A 30 -29.99 8.72 3.85
C ALA A 30 -30.94 9.00 5.04
N GLN A 31 -31.42 10.24 5.20
CA GLN A 31 -32.44 10.58 6.22
C GLN A 31 -33.81 9.96 5.91
N PHE A 32 -34.18 9.83 4.62
CA PHE A 32 -35.48 9.26 4.23
C PHE A 32 -35.52 7.73 4.28
N ALA A 33 -34.36 7.06 4.34
CA ALA A 33 -34.24 5.61 4.53
C ALA A 33 -34.51 5.13 5.98
N GLY A 34 -35.00 5.99 6.87
CA GLY A 34 -35.35 5.63 8.25
C GLY A 34 -34.20 5.75 9.26
N VAL A 35 -33.07 6.34 8.87
CA VAL A 35 -31.96 6.66 9.77
C VAL A 35 -32.30 7.96 10.51
N THR A 36 -32.93 7.84 11.67
CA THR A 36 -33.48 8.96 12.46
C THR A 36 -32.43 9.83 13.14
N ASN A 37 -31.20 9.34 13.30
CA ASN A 37 -30.05 10.12 13.75
C ASN A 37 -29.08 10.26 12.58
N VAL A 38 -28.84 11.49 12.13
CA VAL A 38 -27.69 11.77 11.25
C VAL A 38 -26.45 11.25 12.00
N PRO A 39 -25.74 10.21 11.52
CA PRO A 39 -24.53 9.77 12.18
C PRO A 39 -23.58 10.96 12.21
N GLY A 40 -23.17 11.39 13.41
CA GLY A 40 -22.20 12.46 13.55
C GLY A 40 -20.89 12.06 12.90
N PHE A 41 -20.11 13.01 12.39
CA PHE A 41 -18.75 12.69 11.94
C PHE A 41 -17.82 12.63 13.15
N ASP A 42 -17.07 11.54 13.32
CA ASP A 42 -16.09 11.42 14.39
C ASP A 42 -14.82 12.23 14.08
N TRP A 43 -14.89 13.54 14.36
CA TRP A 43 -13.77 14.45 14.25
C TRP A 43 -12.60 14.07 15.17
N THR A 44 -12.90 13.56 16.36
CA THR A 44 -11.92 13.23 17.37
C THR A 44 -11.10 12.00 17.00
N GLY A 45 -11.76 10.92 16.60
CA GLY A 45 -11.13 9.73 16.06
C GLY A 45 -10.35 10.06 14.79
N CYS A 46 -10.87 10.93 13.92
CA CYS A 46 -10.19 11.31 12.69
C CYS A 46 -8.87 12.02 12.97
N ALA A 47 -8.89 13.01 13.86
CA ALA A 47 -7.69 13.74 14.26
C ALA A 47 -6.66 12.81 14.92
N LEU A 48 -7.09 11.98 15.88
CA LEU A 48 -6.18 11.05 16.57
C LEU A 48 -5.61 10.01 15.62
N GLY A 49 -6.42 9.43 14.74
CA GLY A 49 -5.99 8.45 13.75
C GLY A 49 -4.96 9.03 12.78
N VAL A 50 -5.25 10.19 12.19
CA VAL A 50 -4.34 10.87 11.26
C VAL A 50 -3.03 11.26 11.95
N ILE A 51 -3.10 11.92 13.11
CA ILE A 51 -1.91 12.33 13.86
C ILE A 51 -1.07 11.12 14.24
N GLY A 52 -1.70 10.06 14.78
CA GLY A 52 -1.00 8.84 15.18
C GLY A 52 -0.28 8.16 14.01
N LEU A 53 -0.96 8.00 12.87
CA LEU A 53 -0.36 7.43 11.66
C LEU A 53 0.80 8.29 11.14
N VAL A 54 0.64 9.62 11.08
CA VAL A 54 1.68 10.54 10.62
C VAL A 54 2.91 10.48 11.53
N LEU A 55 2.74 10.50 12.86
CA LEU A 55 3.86 10.45 13.80
C LEU A 55 4.65 9.14 13.68
N VAL A 56 3.96 7.99 13.62
CA VAL A 56 4.64 6.70 13.40
C VAL A 56 5.38 6.71 12.06
N ASN A 57 4.75 7.20 11.00
CA ASN A 57 5.37 7.27 9.68
C ASN A 57 6.62 8.17 9.66
N ILE A 58 6.58 9.33 10.32
CA ILE A 58 7.73 10.22 10.49
C ILE A 58 8.87 9.50 11.20
N ALA A 59 8.60 8.78 12.29
CA ALA A 59 9.64 8.07 13.02
C ALA A 59 10.35 7.02 12.15
N PHE A 60 9.59 6.21 11.39
CA PHE A 60 10.16 5.19 10.51
C PHE A 60 10.97 5.76 9.35
N ASN A 61 10.58 6.92 8.82
CA ASN A 61 11.33 7.58 7.74
C ASN A 61 12.52 8.42 8.27
N ASN A 62 12.46 8.93 9.50
CA ASN A 62 13.56 9.62 10.15
C ASN A 62 14.62 8.67 10.71
N GLY A 63 14.24 7.45 11.10
CA GLY A 63 15.14 6.41 11.59
C GLY A 63 16.39 6.20 10.72
N PRO A 64 16.27 5.93 9.41
CA PRO A 64 17.44 5.79 8.54
C PRO A 64 18.19 7.09 8.26
N LEU A 65 17.54 8.25 8.36
CA LEU A 65 18.16 9.56 8.08
C LEU A 65 18.99 10.10 9.25
N TYR A 66 18.46 9.97 10.47
CA TYR A 66 19.02 10.57 11.68
C TYR A 66 19.52 9.54 12.69
N GLY A 67 19.26 8.25 12.47
CA GLY A 67 19.59 7.18 13.39
C GLY A 67 18.52 6.94 14.46
N TRP A 68 18.23 5.67 14.74
CA TRP A 68 17.24 5.25 15.74
C TRP A 68 17.60 5.61 17.18
N SER A 69 18.88 5.84 17.47
CA SER A 69 19.36 6.28 18.79
C SER A 69 19.09 7.76 19.07
N THR A 70 18.71 8.54 18.05
CA THR A 70 18.48 9.97 18.21
C THR A 70 17.17 10.23 18.97
N PRO A 71 17.17 11.05 20.04
CA PRO A 71 16.02 11.27 20.91
C PRO A 71 14.70 11.57 20.22
N HIS A 72 14.71 12.42 19.19
CA HIS A 72 13.49 12.81 18.50
C HIS A 72 12.83 11.64 17.75
N VAL A 73 13.59 10.62 17.29
CA VAL A 73 13.06 9.51 16.49
C VAL A 73 12.19 8.59 17.36
N TYR A 74 12.75 8.03 18.43
CA TYR A 74 12.00 7.12 19.29
C TYR A 74 10.95 7.85 20.13
N PHE A 75 11.16 9.12 20.48
CA PHE A 75 10.14 9.92 21.18
C PHE A 75 8.90 10.16 20.30
N VAL A 76 9.10 10.53 19.03
CA VAL A 76 8.01 10.68 18.07
C VAL A 76 7.29 9.34 17.84
N LEU A 77 8.03 8.23 17.78
CA LEU A 77 7.43 6.89 17.68
C LEU A 77 6.54 6.57 18.89
N ILE A 78 7.06 6.76 20.11
CA ILE A 78 6.33 6.49 21.36
C ILE A 78 5.05 7.34 21.42
N ILE A 79 5.14 8.64 21.13
CA ILE A 79 3.95 9.51 21.10
C ILE A 79 2.96 9.03 20.03
N GLY A 80 3.43 8.72 18.82
CA GLY A 80 2.58 8.20 17.75
C GLY A 80 1.83 6.94 18.16
N LEU A 81 2.51 5.99 18.81
CA LEU A 81 1.89 4.77 19.34
C LEU A 81 0.88 5.06 20.44
N LEU A 82 1.18 5.96 21.38
CA LEU A 82 0.24 6.38 22.42
C LEU A 82 -1.02 7.04 21.84
N VAL A 83 -0.85 7.88 20.82
CA VAL A 83 -1.97 8.52 20.11
C VAL A 83 -2.81 7.48 19.36
N LEU A 84 -2.19 6.47 18.74
CA LEU A 84 -2.93 5.36 18.11
C LEU A 84 -3.69 4.51 19.14
N VAL A 85 -3.12 4.27 20.31
CA VAL A 85 -3.84 3.60 21.41
C VAL A 85 -5.03 4.44 21.88
N ALA A 86 -4.84 5.76 22.02
CA ALA A 86 -5.92 6.68 22.36
C ALA A 86 -7.01 6.70 21.27
N PHE A 87 -6.63 6.70 19.99
CA PHE A 87 -7.54 6.55 18.86
C PHE A 87 -8.39 5.29 19.01
N LEU A 88 -7.79 4.11 19.18
CA LEU A 88 -8.52 2.86 19.35
C LEU A 88 -9.48 2.87 20.56
N TRP A 89 -9.13 3.60 21.61
CA TRP A 89 -9.99 3.74 22.79
C TRP A 89 -11.19 4.66 22.56
N VAL A 90 -10.99 5.79 21.87
CA VAL A 90 -12.05 6.73 21.47
C VAL A 90 -12.97 6.08 20.45
N GLU A 91 -12.40 5.45 19.44
CA GLU A 91 -13.10 4.79 18.34
C GLU A 91 -14.08 3.71 18.83
N ARG A 92 -13.68 2.94 19.84
CA ARG A 92 -14.53 1.91 20.46
C ARG A 92 -15.74 2.47 21.23
N ARG A 93 -15.71 3.76 21.56
CA ARG A 93 -16.75 4.46 22.33
C ARG A 93 -17.51 5.48 21.50
N ALA A 94 -17.08 5.72 20.26
CA ALA A 94 -17.69 6.70 19.36
C ALA A 94 -19.09 6.24 18.94
N GLU A 95 -20.04 7.18 18.88
CA GLU A 95 -21.40 6.92 18.39
C GLU A 95 -21.44 6.65 16.88
N SER A 96 -20.43 7.12 16.15
CA SER A 96 -20.31 6.96 14.70
C SER A 96 -18.85 6.71 14.32
N PRO A 97 -18.34 5.48 14.55
CA PRO A 97 -16.93 5.14 14.35
C PRO A 97 -16.53 5.25 12.87
N LEU A 98 -15.32 5.74 12.64
CA LEU A 98 -14.62 5.77 11.35
C LEU A 98 -14.28 4.36 10.84
N LEU A 99 -13.82 3.50 11.72
CA LEU A 99 -13.51 2.11 11.41
C LEU A 99 -14.74 1.25 11.70
N PRO A 100 -15.24 0.50 10.71
CA PRO A 100 -16.33 -0.43 10.94
C PRO A 100 -15.76 -1.68 11.60
N VAL A 101 -15.41 -1.60 12.89
CA VAL A 101 -14.72 -2.67 13.63
C VAL A 101 -15.52 -3.98 13.60
N SER A 102 -16.85 -3.89 13.51
CA SER A 102 -17.75 -5.04 13.35
C SER A 102 -17.62 -5.75 11.98
N ALA A 103 -17.13 -5.07 10.95
CA ALA A 103 -16.89 -5.64 9.62
C ALA A 103 -15.52 -6.33 9.52
N PHE A 104 -14.59 -6.08 10.46
CA PHE A 104 -13.29 -6.75 10.51
C PHE A 104 -13.47 -8.20 10.97
N ASN A 105 -13.63 -9.09 9.99
CA ASN A 105 -13.55 -10.53 10.17
C ASN A 105 -12.17 -11.06 9.70
N GLY A 106 -11.97 -12.37 9.83
CA GLY A 106 -10.73 -13.02 9.40
C GLY A 106 -10.39 -12.72 7.94
N THR A 107 -11.37 -12.77 7.03
CA THR A 107 -11.16 -12.49 5.60
C THR A 107 -10.69 -11.06 5.36
N VAL A 108 -11.39 -10.06 5.92
CA VAL A 108 -11.02 -8.64 5.79
C VAL A 108 -9.61 -8.38 6.34
N THR A 109 -9.28 -8.99 7.49
CA THR A 109 -7.96 -8.86 8.12
C THR A 109 -6.86 -9.47 7.25
N TYR A 110 -7.09 -10.67 6.69
CA TYR A 110 -6.16 -11.30 5.75
C TYR A 110 -5.95 -10.44 4.50
N THR A 111 -7.03 -9.91 3.92
CA THR A 111 -6.95 -9.04 2.74
C THR A 111 -6.18 -7.76 3.01
N MET A 112 -6.41 -7.09 4.15
CA MET A 112 -5.66 -5.89 4.54
C MET A 112 -4.18 -6.19 4.78
N ALA A 113 -3.85 -7.34 5.37
CA ALA A 113 -2.46 -7.78 5.53
C ALA A 113 -1.77 -8.03 4.18
N LEU A 114 -2.45 -8.70 3.24
CA LEU A 114 -1.94 -8.92 1.89
C LEU A 114 -1.71 -7.62 1.13
N ILE A 115 -2.66 -6.67 1.23
CA ILE A 115 -2.50 -5.34 0.63
C ILE A 115 -1.30 -4.63 1.24
N GLY A 116 -1.18 -4.60 2.57
CA GLY A 116 -0.07 -3.93 3.24
C GLY A 116 1.30 -4.50 2.85
N ILE A 117 1.43 -5.82 2.84
CA ILE A 117 2.71 -6.46 2.54
C ILE A 117 3.04 -6.35 1.03
N GLY A 118 2.06 -6.55 0.16
CA GLY A 118 2.24 -6.45 -1.29
C GLY A 118 2.58 -5.03 -1.75
N TRP A 119 1.81 -4.03 -1.29
CA TRP A 119 2.06 -2.63 -1.63
C TRP A 119 3.28 -2.05 -0.91
N GLY A 120 3.60 -2.52 0.28
CA GLY A 120 4.89 -2.24 0.92
C GLY A 120 6.08 -2.73 0.08
N SER A 121 6.01 -3.96 -0.44
CA SER A 121 7.01 -4.48 -1.39
C SER A 121 7.07 -3.64 -2.67
N PHE A 122 5.92 -3.23 -3.21
CA PHE A 122 5.87 -2.37 -4.38
C PHE A 122 6.53 -1.01 -4.14
N GLY A 123 6.29 -0.40 -2.97
CA GLY A 123 6.90 0.85 -2.54
C GLY A 123 8.43 0.80 -2.49
N ILE A 124 8.97 -0.30 -1.94
CA ILE A 124 10.41 -0.57 -1.95
C ILE A 124 10.91 -0.71 -3.38
N TRP A 125 10.25 -1.55 -4.19
CA TRP A 125 10.66 -1.79 -5.56
C TRP A 125 10.71 -0.50 -6.38
N ILE A 126 9.66 0.32 -6.35
CA ILE A 126 9.61 1.53 -7.18
C ILE A 126 10.72 2.51 -6.78
N TYR A 127 10.89 2.78 -5.47
CA TYR A 127 11.91 3.71 -4.99
C TYR A 127 13.32 3.22 -5.30
N TYR A 128 13.66 2.00 -4.90
CA TYR A 128 15.00 1.47 -5.07
C TYR A 128 15.33 1.16 -6.53
N SER A 129 14.36 0.86 -7.38
CA SER A 129 14.61 0.70 -8.83
C SER A 129 15.00 2.02 -9.48
N TRP A 130 14.28 3.11 -9.16
CA TRP A 130 14.64 4.44 -9.64
C TRP A 130 16.03 4.84 -9.15
N ARG A 131 16.26 4.73 -7.84
CA ARG A 131 17.56 5.02 -7.25
C ARG A 131 18.68 4.17 -7.86
N PHE A 132 18.43 2.89 -8.10
CA PHE A 132 19.43 1.99 -8.67
C PHE A 132 19.81 2.39 -10.10
N LEU A 133 18.83 2.79 -10.92
CA LEU A 133 19.05 3.24 -12.28
C LEU A 133 19.76 4.60 -12.35
N GLU A 134 19.42 5.54 -11.46
CA GLU A 134 20.03 6.87 -11.43
C GLU A 134 21.42 6.84 -10.79
N GLU A 135 21.57 6.26 -9.61
CA GLU A 135 22.81 6.33 -8.83
C GLU A 135 23.87 5.32 -9.30
N PHE A 136 23.48 4.08 -9.64
CA PHE A 136 24.45 3.03 -10.00
C PHE A 136 24.59 2.78 -11.50
N ARG A 137 23.54 3.03 -12.30
CA ARG A 137 23.63 2.97 -13.76
C ARG A 137 23.87 4.34 -14.42
N HIS A 138 23.90 5.41 -13.62
CA HIS A 138 24.15 6.78 -14.08
C HIS A 138 23.20 7.23 -15.20
N LEU A 139 21.97 6.73 -15.17
CA LEU A 139 20.94 7.12 -16.12
C LEU A 139 20.33 8.46 -15.71
N THR A 140 19.99 9.28 -16.70
CA THR A 140 19.26 10.52 -16.43
C THR A 140 17.80 10.21 -16.03
N PRO A 141 17.14 11.07 -15.23
CA PRO A 141 15.74 10.87 -14.85
C PRO A 141 14.80 10.72 -16.05
N LEU A 142 15.12 11.40 -17.17
CA LEU A 142 14.38 11.25 -18.43
C LEU A 142 14.53 9.84 -19.02
N ASN A 143 15.73 9.26 -18.96
CA ASN A 143 15.97 7.90 -19.43
C ASN A 143 15.27 6.86 -18.54
N VAL A 144 15.32 7.04 -17.22
CA VAL A 144 14.59 6.18 -16.28
C VAL A 144 13.09 6.25 -16.54
N SER A 145 12.53 7.46 -16.70
CA SER A 145 11.13 7.65 -17.08
C SER A 145 10.76 6.91 -18.38
N ALA A 146 11.62 7.03 -19.41
CA ALA A 146 11.42 6.34 -20.68
C ALA A 146 11.41 4.81 -20.50
N GLN A 147 12.31 4.27 -19.67
CA GLN A 147 12.35 2.84 -19.33
C GLN A 147 11.09 2.39 -18.58
N PHE A 148 10.47 3.23 -17.75
CA PHE A 148 9.24 2.87 -17.03
C PHE A 148 7.96 2.94 -17.90
N THR A 149 8.01 3.52 -19.10
CA THR A 149 6.86 3.65 -20.01
C THR A 149 6.07 2.35 -20.25
N PRO A 150 6.68 1.16 -20.41
CA PRO A 150 5.95 -0.08 -20.60
C PRO A 150 5.01 -0.44 -19.43
N ALA A 151 5.25 0.06 -18.22
CA ALA A 151 4.34 -0.15 -17.09
C ALA A 151 2.93 0.38 -17.38
N LEU A 152 2.79 1.46 -18.16
CA LEU A 152 1.48 2.00 -18.55
C LEU A 152 0.70 0.99 -19.39
N ILE A 153 1.35 0.40 -20.40
CA ILE A 153 0.73 -0.58 -21.29
C ILE A 153 0.37 -1.85 -20.50
N CYS A 154 1.29 -2.32 -19.66
CA CYS A 154 1.06 -3.48 -18.80
C CYS A 154 -0.04 -3.23 -17.77
N GLY A 155 -0.14 -2.03 -17.20
CA GLY A 155 -1.21 -1.67 -16.28
C GLY A 155 -2.58 -1.68 -16.96
N LEU A 156 -2.70 -1.17 -18.19
CA LEU A 156 -3.94 -1.27 -18.96
C LEU A 156 -4.35 -2.73 -19.23
N ILE A 157 -3.38 -3.59 -19.57
CA ILE A 157 -3.62 -5.02 -19.75
C ILE A 157 -4.03 -5.67 -18.43
N ALA A 158 -3.34 -5.34 -17.33
CA ALA A 158 -3.61 -5.86 -16.00
C ALA A 158 -5.00 -5.43 -15.49
N ALA A 159 -5.43 -4.21 -15.75
CA ALA A 159 -6.77 -3.73 -15.42
C ALA A 159 -7.85 -4.54 -16.16
N GLY A 160 -7.68 -4.77 -17.47
CA GLY A 160 -8.57 -5.62 -18.25
C GLY A 160 -8.59 -7.08 -17.76
N ALA A 161 -7.41 -7.64 -17.49
CA ALA A 161 -7.26 -8.98 -16.93
C ALA A 161 -7.93 -9.10 -15.55
N THR A 162 -7.84 -8.06 -14.71
CA THR A 162 -8.47 -8.02 -13.39
C THR A 162 -9.99 -8.07 -13.50
N GLY A 163 -10.59 -7.28 -14.39
CA GLY A 163 -12.04 -7.32 -14.63
C GLY A 163 -12.51 -8.70 -15.10
N PHE A 164 -11.74 -9.35 -15.98
CA PHE A 164 -12.02 -10.72 -16.41
C PHE A 164 -11.87 -11.73 -15.26
N MET A 165 -10.79 -11.66 -14.49
CA MET A 165 -10.53 -12.61 -13.40
C MET A 165 -11.52 -12.49 -12.25
N LEU A 166 -11.93 -11.27 -11.87
CA LEU A 166 -12.92 -11.06 -10.82
C LEU A 166 -14.30 -11.64 -11.18
N THR A 167 -14.61 -11.74 -12.48
CA THR A 167 -15.89 -12.27 -12.99
C THR A 167 -15.85 -13.77 -13.31
N HIS A 168 -14.67 -14.40 -13.40
CA HIS A 168 -14.52 -15.80 -13.82
C HIS A 168 -13.77 -16.68 -12.81
N THR A 169 -13.13 -16.09 -11.79
CA THR A 169 -12.33 -16.81 -10.80
C THR A 169 -12.64 -16.33 -9.38
N PRO A 170 -12.35 -17.13 -8.34
CA PRO A 170 -12.48 -16.68 -6.95
C PRO A 170 -11.57 -15.47 -6.69
N VAL A 171 -12.06 -14.48 -5.94
CA VAL A 171 -11.27 -13.27 -5.61
C VAL A 171 -9.98 -13.61 -4.85
N SER A 172 -10.00 -14.68 -4.06
CA SER A 172 -8.82 -15.22 -3.37
C SER A 172 -7.74 -15.72 -4.34
N PHE A 173 -8.12 -16.22 -5.51
CA PHE A 173 -7.18 -16.60 -6.58
C PHE A 173 -6.54 -15.37 -7.23
N THR A 174 -7.34 -14.35 -7.56
CA THR A 174 -6.85 -13.07 -8.08
C THR A 174 -5.84 -12.42 -7.13
N MET A 175 -6.13 -12.43 -5.83
CA MET A 175 -5.20 -11.95 -4.79
C MET A 175 -3.89 -12.74 -4.75
N LEU A 176 -3.94 -14.08 -4.89
CA LEU A 176 -2.73 -14.91 -4.94
C LEU A 176 -1.87 -14.59 -6.17
N ILE A 177 -2.47 -14.44 -7.35
CA ILE A 177 -1.76 -14.05 -8.56
C ILE A 177 -1.11 -12.67 -8.39
N ALA A 178 -1.79 -11.74 -7.75
CA ALA A 178 -1.22 -10.42 -7.45
C ALA A 178 0.03 -10.52 -6.56
N MET A 179 -0.02 -11.35 -5.50
CA MET A 179 1.14 -11.56 -4.62
C MET A 179 2.30 -12.25 -5.34
N LEU A 180 2.00 -13.20 -6.23
CA LEU A 180 3.02 -13.85 -7.07
C LEU A 180 3.67 -12.85 -8.04
N ALA A 181 2.89 -11.94 -8.63
CA ALA A 181 3.41 -10.88 -9.49
C ALA A 181 4.33 -9.95 -8.72
N PHE A 182 3.92 -9.47 -7.54
CA PHE A 182 4.81 -8.69 -6.66
C PHE A 182 6.09 -9.44 -6.35
N CYS A 183 6.00 -10.70 -5.90
CA CYS A 183 7.19 -11.49 -5.54
C CYS A 183 8.13 -11.72 -6.72
N THR A 184 7.59 -12.01 -7.90
CA THR A 184 8.38 -12.28 -9.10
C THR A 184 9.08 -11.01 -9.60
N GLY A 185 8.36 -9.90 -9.69
CA GLY A 185 8.95 -8.61 -10.08
C GLY A 185 10.03 -8.17 -9.08
N GLN A 186 9.75 -8.32 -7.79
CA GLN A 186 10.73 -7.99 -6.75
C GLN A 186 11.97 -8.90 -6.82
N ALA A 187 11.79 -10.21 -7.02
CA ALA A 187 12.89 -11.15 -7.13
C ALA A 187 13.81 -10.80 -8.31
N ILE A 188 13.23 -10.53 -9.48
CA ILE A 188 14.00 -10.15 -10.68
C ILE A 188 14.84 -8.90 -10.40
N SER A 189 14.27 -7.88 -9.74
CA SER A 189 14.98 -6.64 -9.41
C SER A 189 16.06 -6.84 -8.35
N ALA A 190 15.80 -7.67 -7.33
CA ALA A 190 16.74 -7.93 -6.24
C ALA A 190 18.05 -8.60 -6.71
N PHE A 191 18.00 -9.41 -7.77
CA PHE A 191 19.16 -10.11 -8.32
C PHE A 191 19.78 -9.41 -9.53
N MET A 192 19.42 -8.14 -9.78
CA MET A 192 19.89 -7.43 -10.95
C MET A 192 21.37 -7.02 -10.85
N PRO A 193 22.22 -7.31 -11.87
CA PRO A 193 23.57 -6.77 -11.94
C PRO A 193 23.55 -5.26 -12.24
N VAL A 194 24.55 -4.56 -11.71
CA VAL A 194 24.72 -3.12 -11.96
C VAL A 194 24.96 -2.87 -13.44
N HIS A 195 25.97 -3.53 -14.02
CA HIS A 195 26.32 -3.42 -15.43
C HIS A 195 25.57 -4.46 -16.27
N GLN A 196 24.28 -4.23 -16.49
CA GLN A 196 23.44 -5.06 -17.36
C GLN A 196 22.59 -4.16 -18.26
N SER A 197 22.28 -4.66 -19.45
CA SER A 197 21.29 -4.03 -20.32
C SER A 197 19.90 -4.02 -19.67
N TYR A 198 19.06 -3.11 -20.14
CA TYR A 198 17.68 -2.92 -19.65
C TYR A 198 16.79 -4.17 -19.80
N TRP A 199 16.94 -4.88 -20.93
CA TRP A 199 15.99 -5.89 -21.39
C TRP A 199 15.82 -7.14 -20.52
N PRO A 200 16.87 -7.78 -19.96
CA PRO A 200 16.70 -9.10 -19.35
C PRO A 200 15.95 -9.09 -18.02
N GLN A 201 16.17 -8.08 -17.18
CA GLN A 201 15.61 -8.06 -15.83
C GLN A 201 14.78 -6.81 -15.56
N MET A 202 15.31 -5.60 -15.83
CA MET A 202 14.57 -4.36 -15.55
C MET A 202 13.27 -4.28 -16.34
N PHE A 203 13.33 -4.51 -17.66
CA PHE A 203 12.14 -4.54 -18.52
C PHE A 203 11.12 -5.57 -18.03
N VAL A 204 11.55 -6.81 -17.79
CA VAL A 204 10.65 -7.90 -17.33
C VAL A 204 10.02 -7.57 -15.98
N SER A 205 10.77 -6.99 -15.04
CA SER A 205 10.23 -6.55 -13.76
C SER A 205 9.15 -5.48 -13.93
N ILE A 206 9.36 -4.51 -14.83
CA ILE A 206 8.40 -3.45 -15.15
C ILE A 206 7.13 -4.02 -15.79
N LEU A 207 7.23 -5.09 -16.57
CA LEU A 207 6.05 -5.73 -17.16
C LEU A 207 5.20 -6.45 -16.10
N ILE A 208 5.83 -7.05 -15.10
CA ILE A 208 5.16 -7.92 -14.12
C ILE A 208 4.57 -7.13 -12.94
N MET A 209 5.30 -6.14 -12.42
CA MET A 209 4.88 -5.42 -11.20
C MET A 209 3.49 -4.77 -11.26
N PRO A 210 3.05 -4.17 -12.40
CA PRO A 210 1.70 -3.62 -12.53
C PRO A 210 0.59 -4.64 -12.28
N PHE A 211 0.78 -5.92 -12.64
CA PHE A 211 -0.21 -6.97 -12.35
C PHE A 211 -0.44 -7.16 -10.86
N GLY A 212 0.59 -7.04 -10.03
CA GLY A 212 0.41 -7.09 -8.58
C GLY A 212 -0.45 -5.94 -8.06
N MET A 213 -0.16 -4.73 -8.54
CA MET A 213 -0.86 -3.50 -8.17
C MET A 213 -2.32 -3.51 -8.61
N ASP A 214 -2.56 -3.71 -9.90
CA ASP A 214 -3.87 -3.56 -10.53
C ASP A 214 -4.82 -4.72 -10.25
N MET A 215 -4.30 -5.90 -9.91
CA MET A 215 -5.14 -7.03 -9.49
C MET A 215 -5.49 -6.96 -8.00
N SER A 216 -4.54 -6.58 -7.14
CA SER A 216 -4.76 -6.60 -5.69
C SER A 216 -5.74 -5.52 -5.22
N PHE A 217 -5.65 -4.29 -5.76
CA PHE A 217 -6.44 -3.17 -5.28
C PHE A 217 -7.96 -3.34 -5.52
N PRO A 218 -8.43 -3.68 -6.74
CA PRO A 218 -9.84 -3.93 -6.99
C PRO A 218 -10.33 -5.18 -6.25
N ALA A 219 -9.52 -6.26 -6.21
CA ALA A 219 -9.87 -7.48 -5.49
C ALA A 219 -10.09 -7.21 -3.99
N ALA A 220 -9.19 -6.46 -3.34
CA ALA A 220 -9.35 -6.09 -1.95
C ALA A 220 -10.56 -5.16 -1.71
N THR A 221 -10.82 -4.25 -2.64
CA THR A 221 -11.97 -3.35 -2.58
C THR A 221 -13.28 -4.13 -2.65
N VAL A 222 -13.38 -5.10 -3.57
CA VAL A 222 -14.55 -6.00 -3.68
C VAL A 222 -14.71 -6.82 -2.40
N ILE A 223 -13.63 -7.39 -1.86
CA ILE A 223 -13.71 -8.18 -0.62
C ILE A 223 -14.21 -7.30 0.53
N LEU A 224 -13.63 -6.13 0.79
CA LEU A 224 -14.09 -5.27 1.89
C LEU A 224 -15.52 -4.80 1.66
N SER A 225 -15.86 -4.40 0.44
CA SER A 225 -17.20 -3.93 0.07
C SER A 225 -18.28 -4.99 0.32
N ASN A 226 -17.99 -6.26 0.02
CA ASN A 226 -18.91 -7.38 0.25
C ASN A 226 -19.12 -7.71 1.74
N HIS A 227 -18.20 -7.29 2.62
CA HIS A 227 -18.31 -7.50 4.07
C HIS A 227 -18.83 -6.26 4.81
N MET A 228 -19.25 -5.22 4.09
CA MET A 228 -19.80 -4.00 4.66
C MET A 228 -21.23 -3.74 4.16
N PRO A 229 -22.08 -3.08 4.96
CA PRO A 229 -23.37 -2.57 4.48
C PRO A 229 -23.20 -1.68 3.25
N ARG A 230 -24.23 -1.63 2.39
CA ARG A 230 -24.22 -0.82 1.16
C ARG A 230 -23.87 0.66 1.39
N GLU A 231 -24.29 1.19 2.53
CA GLU A 231 -24.04 2.58 2.97
C GLU A 231 -22.56 2.85 3.29
N HIS A 232 -21.75 1.81 3.51
CA HIS A 232 -20.33 1.90 3.88
C HIS A 232 -19.38 1.41 2.78
N GLN A 233 -19.85 1.21 1.54
CA GLN A 233 -18.97 0.77 0.44
C GLN A 233 -17.91 1.81 0.06
N GLY A 234 -18.22 3.11 0.17
CA GLY A 234 -17.21 4.17 0.00
C GLY A 234 -16.10 4.10 1.06
N LEU A 235 -16.45 3.72 2.28
CA LEU A 235 -15.51 3.52 3.38
C LEU A 235 -14.57 2.34 3.08
N ALA A 236 -15.09 1.23 2.56
CA ALA A 236 -14.28 0.08 2.14
C ALA A 236 -13.16 0.47 1.18
N ALA A 237 -13.48 1.17 0.09
CA ALA A 237 -12.48 1.63 -0.89
C ALA A 237 -11.45 2.59 -0.26
N SER A 238 -11.91 3.51 0.59
CA SER A 238 -11.02 4.45 1.28
C SER A 238 -10.02 3.73 2.20
N LEU A 239 -10.45 2.71 2.93
CA LEU A 239 -9.60 1.92 3.82
C LEU A 239 -8.54 1.14 3.04
N VAL A 240 -8.90 0.53 1.90
CA VAL A 240 -7.93 -0.11 1.01
C VAL A 240 -6.90 0.91 0.54
N ASN A 241 -7.33 2.09 0.09
CA ASN A 241 -6.44 3.13 -0.38
C ASN A 241 -5.51 3.66 0.73
N THR A 242 -6.02 3.86 1.94
CA THR A 242 -5.20 4.23 3.09
C THR A 242 -4.16 3.15 3.38
N MET A 243 -4.56 1.88 3.37
CA MET A 243 -3.64 0.75 3.59
C MET A 243 -2.53 0.72 2.52
N VAL A 244 -2.88 0.91 1.25
CA VAL A 244 -1.94 1.01 0.14
C VAL A 244 -0.90 2.10 0.36
N ASN A 245 -1.34 3.35 0.55
CA ASN A 245 -0.42 4.48 0.64
C ASN A 245 0.42 4.43 1.93
N TYR A 246 -0.20 4.05 3.04
CA TYR A 246 0.49 3.95 4.32
C TYR A 246 1.54 2.83 4.31
N SER A 247 1.24 1.69 3.70
CA SER A 247 2.18 0.57 3.61
C SER A 247 3.39 0.85 2.72
N ILE A 248 3.21 1.54 1.58
CA ILE A 248 4.33 2.00 0.74
C ILE A 248 5.33 2.82 1.58
N SER A 249 4.84 3.84 2.28
CA SER A 249 5.71 4.75 3.04
C SER A 249 6.37 4.05 4.23
N LEU A 250 5.61 3.24 4.98
CA LEU A 250 6.13 2.53 6.14
C LEU A 250 7.20 1.49 5.74
N ALA A 251 6.93 0.69 4.70
CA ALA A 251 7.87 -0.30 4.20
C ALA A 251 9.16 0.34 3.67
N LEU A 252 9.06 1.53 3.08
CA LEU A 252 10.22 2.29 2.62
C LEU A 252 11.13 2.70 3.80
N GLY A 253 10.56 3.20 4.90
CA GLY A 253 11.32 3.52 6.11
C GLY A 253 12.00 2.29 6.74
N ILE A 254 11.33 1.14 6.72
CA ILE A 254 11.90 -0.15 7.15
C ILE A 254 13.07 -0.54 6.23
N ALA A 255 12.88 -0.49 4.91
CA ALA A 255 13.93 -0.85 3.95
C ALA A 255 15.13 0.10 4.02
N GLY A 256 14.91 1.40 4.20
CA GLY A 256 15.98 2.37 4.44
C GLY A 256 16.73 2.10 5.75
N THR A 257 16.02 1.68 6.81
CA THR A 257 16.67 1.25 8.05
C THR A 257 17.57 0.06 7.81
N VAL A 258 17.08 -0.95 7.07
CA VAL A 258 17.87 -2.13 6.71
C VAL A 258 19.10 -1.72 5.91
N GLU A 259 18.94 -0.90 4.86
CA GLU A 259 20.05 -0.37 4.06
C GLU A 259 21.13 0.25 4.96
N VAL A 260 20.78 1.24 5.78
CA VAL A 260 21.75 1.97 6.59
C VAL A 260 22.38 1.05 7.65
N SER A 261 21.62 0.10 8.20
CA SER A 261 22.11 -0.77 9.27
C SER A 261 23.13 -1.83 8.83
N VAL A 262 23.11 -2.24 7.56
CA VAL A 262 24.03 -3.26 7.03
C VAL A 262 25.28 -2.65 6.41
N MET A 263 25.28 -1.34 6.17
CA MET A 263 26.41 -0.61 5.63
C MET A 263 27.52 -0.51 6.68
N THR A 264 28.76 -0.72 6.23
CA THR A 264 29.97 -0.53 7.04
C THR A 264 30.41 0.93 7.10
N HIS A 265 29.81 1.79 6.27
CA HIS A 265 30.09 3.23 6.18
C HIS A 265 31.55 3.53 5.81
N ASP A 266 32.20 2.62 5.08
CA ASP A 266 33.56 2.77 4.57
C ASP A 266 33.65 3.70 3.35
N GLY A 267 32.50 4.11 2.81
CA GLY A 267 32.38 5.00 1.65
C GLY A 267 32.63 4.31 0.32
N THR A 268 32.77 2.98 0.30
CA THR A 268 32.97 2.23 -0.94
C THR A 268 31.66 2.06 -1.71
N LEU A 269 31.75 2.06 -3.05
CA LEU A 269 30.59 1.80 -3.91
C LEU A 269 29.97 0.42 -3.64
N ALA A 270 30.80 -0.57 -3.28
CA ALA A 270 30.36 -1.92 -2.97
C ALA A 270 29.47 -1.97 -1.72
N ASP A 271 29.82 -1.20 -0.68
CA ASP A 271 29.04 -1.09 0.56
C ASP A 271 27.65 -0.48 0.30
N THR A 272 27.58 0.62 -0.47
CA THR A 272 26.29 1.24 -0.85
C THR A 272 25.43 0.33 -1.72
N ILE A 273 26.03 -0.38 -2.68
CA ILE A 273 25.31 -1.38 -3.49
C ILE A 273 24.77 -2.50 -2.60
N TRP A 274 25.55 -2.94 -1.60
CA TRP A 274 25.11 -3.98 -0.67
C TRP A 274 23.91 -3.51 0.17
N GLY A 275 23.95 -2.29 0.72
CA GLY A 275 22.83 -1.70 1.44
C GLY A 275 21.55 -1.67 0.59
N VAL A 276 21.64 -1.18 -0.66
CA VAL A 276 20.50 -1.14 -1.59
C VAL A 276 20.00 -2.55 -1.94
N ARG A 277 20.90 -3.54 -2.08
CA ARG A 277 20.50 -4.95 -2.28
C ARG A 277 19.75 -5.50 -1.08
N CYS A 278 20.17 -5.20 0.15
CA CYS A 278 19.45 -5.61 1.36
C CYS A 278 18.07 -4.96 1.46
N ALA A 279 17.92 -3.72 1.00
CA ALA A 279 16.61 -3.09 0.87
C ALA A 279 15.72 -3.83 -0.14
N PHE A 280 16.25 -4.19 -1.32
CA PHE A 280 15.53 -5.08 -2.24
C PHE A 280 15.19 -6.42 -1.57
N TYR A 281 16.11 -7.07 -0.85
CA TYR A 281 15.79 -8.31 -0.14
C TYR A 281 14.69 -8.15 0.91
N THR A 282 14.57 -6.98 1.53
CA THR A 282 13.45 -6.63 2.42
C THR A 282 12.13 -6.62 1.66
N GLY A 283 12.09 -5.98 0.48
CA GLY A 283 10.92 -6.03 -0.40
C GLY A 283 10.59 -7.44 -0.86
N LEU A 284 11.60 -8.25 -1.21
CA LEU A 284 11.42 -9.65 -1.60
C LEU A 284 10.88 -10.50 -0.43
N ALA A 285 11.36 -10.28 0.78
CA ALA A 285 10.88 -10.96 1.97
C ALA A 285 9.41 -10.62 2.25
N LEU A 286 9.03 -9.34 2.15
CA LEU A 286 7.64 -8.91 2.23
C LEU A 286 6.80 -9.64 1.17
N ALA A 287 7.15 -9.55 -0.11
CA ALA A 287 6.39 -10.21 -1.17
C ALA A 287 6.31 -11.74 -0.99
N GLY A 288 7.39 -12.39 -0.53
CA GLY A 288 7.41 -13.81 -0.21
C GLY A 288 6.45 -14.17 0.93
N CYS A 289 6.42 -13.38 2.01
CA CYS A 289 5.39 -13.50 3.05
C CYS A 289 3.99 -13.29 2.48
N GLY A 290 3.81 -12.35 1.55
CA GLY A 290 2.56 -12.12 0.82
C GLY A 290 2.10 -13.34 0.04
N VAL A 291 3.02 -14.05 -0.65
CA VAL A 291 2.70 -15.30 -1.35
C VAL A 291 2.30 -16.40 -0.38
N LEU A 292 3.02 -16.59 0.73
CA LEU A 292 2.68 -17.59 1.74
C LEU A 292 1.31 -17.32 2.37
N LEU A 293 1.06 -16.07 2.76
CA LEU A 293 -0.25 -15.65 3.29
C LEU A 293 -1.34 -15.77 2.24
N GLY A 294 -1.07 -15.38 1.00
CA GLY A 294 -2.01 -15.45 -0.12
C GLY A 294 -2.38 -16.88 -0.45
N MET A 295 -1.41 -17.80 -0.42
CA MET A 295 -1.61 -19.23 -0.62
C MET A 295 -2.44 -19.81 0.52
N SER A 296 -2.13 -19.45 1.78
CA SER A 296 -2.91 -19.88 2.94
C SER A 296 -4.37 -19.39 2.87
N TYR A 297 -4.58 -18.16 2.41
CA TYR A 297 -5.90 -17.56 2.24
C TYR A 297 -6.67 -18.24 1.10
N PHE A 298 -6.02 -18.47 -0.04
CA PHE A 298 -6.60 -19.19 -1.17
C PHE A 298 -6.99 -20.62 -0.79
N ILE A 299 -6.12 -21.38 -0.12
CA ILE A 299 -6.41 -22.74 0.35
C ILE A 299 -7.60 -22.75 1.31
N LYS A 300 -7.62 -21.85 2.31
CA LYS A 300 -8.75 -21.75 3.25
C LYS A 300 -10.07 -21.41 2.54
N SER A 301 -10.03 -20.46 1.60
CA SER A 301 -11.18 -20.08 0.79
C SER A 301 -11.67 -21.26 -0.07
N MET A 302 -10.76 -21.99 -0.73
CA MET A 302 -11.08 -23.18 -1.51
C MET A 302 -11.69 -24.31 -0.68
N ILE A 303 -11.17 -24.56 0.53
CA ILE A 303 -11.72 -25.60 1.43
C ILE A 303 -13.12 -25.24 1.91
N LYS A 304 -13.35 -23.96 2.24
CA LYS A 304 -14.62 -23.51 2.82
C LYS A 304 -15.71 -23.30 1.78
N GLU A 305 -15.35 -22.72 0.63
CA GLU A 305 -16.30 -22.20 -0.35
C GLU A 305 -16.22 -22.92 -1.70
N GLY A 306 -15.13 -23.65 -1.97
CA GLY A 306 -14.86 -24.26 -3.28
C GLY A 306 -14.43 -23.23 -4.32
N TRP A 307 -14.43 -23.64 -5.60
CA TRP A 307 -14.25 -22.71 -6.72
C TRP A 307 -15.54 -21.93 -6.97
N LYS A 308 -15.82 -20.95 -6.10
CA LYS A 308 -16.96 -20.05 -6.24
C LYS A 308 -16.51 -18.74 -6.88
N VAL A 309 -17.08 -18.47 -8.04
CA VAL A 309 -17.01 -17.16 -8.68
C VAL A 309 -18.05 -16.26 -8.00
N ALA A 310 -17.65 -15.04 -7.62
CA ALA A 310 -18.57 -14.11 -6.97
C ALA A 310 -19.75 -13.83 -7.92
N GLN A 311 -20.98 -14.02 -7.43
CA GLN A 311 -22.17 -13.58 -8.16
C GLN A 311 -22.27 -12.07 -7.99
N HIS A 312 -22.04 -11.35 -9.08
CA HIS A 312 -22.25 -9.90 -9.16
C HIS A 312 -23.74 -9.57 -9.27
#